data_AF-A0A958D5X3-F1
#
_entry.id   AF-A0A958D5X3-F1
#
_cell.length_a   1.000
_cell.length_b   1.000
_cell.length_c   1.000
_cell.angle_alpha   90.00
_cell.angle_beta   90.00
_cell.angle_gamma   90.00
#
_symmetry.space_group_name_H-M   'P 1'
#
loop_
_entity.id
_entity.type
_entity.pdbx_description
1 polymer ?
#
loop_
_entity_poly.entity_id
_entity_poly.type
_entity_poly.pdbx_seq_one_letter_code
_entity_poly.pdbx_strand_id
1 'polypeptide(L)'
;MKNNTRTRIMQAATQLFAETGYAGTTTRAIAELAGVNELTLFRHFGSKENLVRAVVDEFGGLAIAEDLESRLSGDYVQDLTLIGNELVTVLTERNHIVRMAICEAGRFPDFRQSIAENPRQIQHFLTDYFTQLIEEDLIYPDMPEV
;
A
#
# COMPACT_ATOMS: atom_id res chain seq x y z
N MET A 1 9.83 -21.08 0.54
CA MET A 1 8.96 -20.65 1.65
C MET A 1 7.70 -21.50 1.68
N LYS A 2 7.29 -22.05 2.83
CA LYS A 2 5.99 -22.73 2.95
C LYS A 2 4.89 -21.67 2.81
N ASN A 3 4.13 -21.74 1.72
CA ASN A 3 3.04 -20.79 1.46
C ASN A 3 1.90 -21.10 2.46
N ASN A 4 1.86 -20.38 3.58
CA ASN A 4 0.82 -20.55 4.61
C ASN A 4 -0.54 -20.18 4.00
N THR A 5 -1.60 -20.84 4.44
CA THR A 5 -2.99 -20.57 4.07
C THR A 5 -3.32 -19.08 3.99
N ARG A 6 -2.87 -18.28 4.96
CA ARG A 6 -3.07 -16.82 4.95
C ARG A 6 -2.49 -16.19 3.68
N THR A 7 -1.25 -16.50 3.32
CA THR A 7 -0.58 -15.96 2.13
C THR A 7 -1.27 -16.39 0.83
N ARG A 8 -1.74 -17.65 0.74
CA ARG A 8 -2.51 -18.11 -0.43
C ARG A 8 -3.81 -17.33 -0.62
N ILE A 9 -4.53 -17.05 0.48
CA ILE A 9 -5.75 -16.23 0.44
C ILE A 9 -5.42 -14.80 0.01
N MET A 10 -4.34 -14.22 0.53
CA MET A 10 -3.88 -12.88 0.14
C MET A 10 -3.58 -12.78 -1.35
N GLN A 11 -2.83 -13.75 -1.89
CA GLN A 11 -2.47 -13.81 -3.31
C GLN A 11 -3.72 -13.94 -4.21
N ALA A 12 -4.65 -14.82 -3.85
CA ALA A 12 -5.91 -14.98 -4.58
C ALA A 12 -6.78 -13.72 -4.53
N ALA A 13 -6.87 -13.08 -3.36
CA ALA A 13 -7.65 -11.86 -3.18
C ALA A 13 -7.07 -10.71 -4.01
N THR A 14 -5.75 -10.53 -3.94
CA THR A 14 -4.97 -9.57 -4.75
C THR A 14 -5.31 -9.74 -6.22
N GLN A 15 -5.20 -10.95 -6.74
CA GLN A 15 -5.48 -11.25 -8.14
C GLN A 15 -6.95 -10.95 -8.52
N LEU A 16 -7.93 -11.40 -7.74
CA LEU A 16 -9.33 -11.22 -8.13
C LEU A 16 -9.79 -9.76 -8.01
N PHE A 17 -9.31 -9.04 -7.00
CA PHE A 17 -9.54 -7.60 -6.88
C PHE A 17 -8.92 -6.83 -8.06
N ALA A 18 -7.81 -7.30 -8.62
CA ALA A 18 -7.22 -6.78 -9.83
C ALA A 18 -8.12 -6.89 -11.05
N GLU A 19 -8.61 -8.11 -11.26
CA GLU A 19 -9.26 -8.51 -12.50
C GLU A 19 -10.72 -8.04 -12.54
N THR A 20 -11.40 -8.05 -11.40
CA THR A 20 -12.86 -7.84 -11.32
C THR A 20 -13.28 -6.69 -10.39
N GLY A 21 -12.33 -6.03 -9.75
CA GLY A 21 -12.57 -4.97 -8.77
C GLY A 21 -13.11 -5.50 -7.44
N TYR A 22 -13.19 -4.63 -6.43
CA TYR A 22 -13.70 -5.01 -5.11
C TYR A 22 -15.14 -5.51 -5.18
N ALA A 23 -16.05 -4.74 -5.78
CA ALA A 23 -17.48 -5.08 -5.82
C ALA A 23 -17.79 -6.39 -6.56
N GLY A 24 -17.05 -6.68 -7.64
CA GLY A 24 -17.23 -7.89 -8.47
C GLY A 24 -16.66 -9.17 -7.85
N THR A 25 -15.75 -9.05 -6.89
CA THR A 25 -15.10 -10.21 -6.26
C THR A 25 -15.97 -10.78 -5.13
N THR A 26 -16.09 -12.10 -5.02
CA THR A 26 -16.77 -12.76 -3.88
C THR A 26 -15.78 -13.52 -3.00
N THR A 27 -16.07 -13.64 -1.69
CA THR A 27 -15.24 -14.43 -0.75
C THR A 27 -15.15 -15.89 -1.16
N ARG A 28 -16.21 -16.44 -1.75
CA ARG A 28 -16.23 -17.78 -2.32
C ARG A 28 -15.24 -17.94 -3.47
N ALA A 29 -15.23 -17.01 -4.43
CA ALA A 29 -14.29 -17.05 -5.55
C ALA A 29 -12.83 -16.95 -5.07
N ILE A 30 -12.57 -16.11 -4.05
CA ILE A 30 -11.25 -16.01 -3.42
C ILE A 30 -10.85 -17.33 -2.77
N ALA A 31 -11.75 -17.94 -1.98
CA ALA A 31 -11.46 -19.19 -1.29
C ALA A 31 -11.20 -20.34 -2.29
N GLU A 32 -11.97 -20.39 -3.38
CA GLU A 32 -11.80 -21.34 -4.47
C GLU A 32 -10.44 -21.18 -5.15
N LEU A 33 -10.08 -19.96 -5.58
CA LEU A 33 -8.78 -19.68 -6.18
C LEU A 33 -7.62 -19.96 -5.22
N ALA A 34 -7.78 -19.63 -3.94
CA ALA A 34 -6.80 -19.92 -2.91
C ALA A 34 -6.70 -21.40 -2.57
N GLY A 35 -7.61 -22.26 -3.03
CA GLY A 35 -7.69 -23.70 -2.75
C GLY A 35 -8.01 -24.02 -1.29
N VAL A 36 -8.93 -23.27 -0.69
CA VAL A 36 -9.36 -23.40 0.72
C VAL A 36 -10.89 -23.35 0.83
N ASN A 37 -11.43 -23.76 1.98
CA ASN A 37 -12.84 -23.54 2.29
C ASN A 37 -13.09 -22.05 2.62
N GLU A 38 -14.23 -21.50 2.21
CA GLU A 38 -14.65 -20.15 2.54
C GLU A 38 -14.69 -19.88 4.06
N LEU A 39 -15.06 -20.87 4.88
CA LEU A 39 -14.98 -20.76 6.34
C LEU A 39 -13.53 -20.55 6.83
N THR A 40 -12.54 -21.14 6.16
CA THR A 40 -11.12 -20.93 6.49
C THR A 40 -10.70 -19.50 6.17
N LEU A 41 -11.18 -18.93 5.07
CA LEU A 41 -10.98 -17.51 4.76
C LEU A 41 -11.55 -16.62 5.88
N PHE A 42 -12.80 -16.85 6.28
CA PHE A 42 -13.42 -16.10 7.37
C PHE A 42 -12.70 -16.29 8.71
N ARG A 43 -12.12 -17.46 9.00
CA ARG A 43 -11.28 -17.64 10.20
C ARG A 43 -10.00 -16.80 10.19
N HIS A 44 -9.41 -16.56 9.02
CA HIS A 44 -8.18 -15.78 8.90
C HIS A 44 -8.41 -14.26 8.87
N PHE A 45 -9.49 -13.81 8.23
CA PHE A 45 -9.70 -12.38 7.95
C PHE A 45 -11.00 -11.82 8.56
N GLY A 46 -11.95 -12.66 8.95
CA GLY A 46 -13.23 -12.25 9.53
C GLY A 46 -14.23 -11.70 8.50
N SER A 47 -13.79 -10.87 7.55
CA SER A 47 -14.64 -10.31 6.50
C SER A 47 -13.86 -10.01 5.21
N LYS A 48 -14.59 -9.69 4.14
CA LYS A 48 -14.00 -9.28 2.85
C LYS A 48 -13.32 -7.91 2.96
N GLU A 49 -13.87 -7.03 3.79
CA GLU A 49 -13.36 -5.70 4.09
C GLU A 49 -12.01 -5.77 4.79
N ASN A 50 -11.88 -6.65 5.79
CA ASN A 50 -10.60 -6.89 6.46
C ASN A 50 -9.56 -7.53 5.53
N LEU A 51 -9.99 -8.39 4.62
CA LEU A 51 -9.11 -9.00 3.63
C LEU A 51 -8.60 -7.96 2.63
N VAL A 52 -9.46 -7.10 2.07
CA VAL A 52 -8.99 -6.04 1.16
C VAL A 52 -8.11 -5.04 1.88
N ARG A 53 -8.38 -4.70 3.15
CA ARG A 53 -7.49 -3.89 3.98
C ARG A 53 -6.09 -4.49 4.06
N ALA A 54 -6.00 -5.76 4.46
CA ALA A 54 -4.72 -6.45 4.55
C ALA A 54 -3.96 -6.43 3.21
N VAL A 55 -4.67 -6.59 2.09
CA VAL A 55 -4.07 -6.56 0.75
C VAL A 55 -3.55 -5.16 0.43
N VAL A 56 -4.33 -4.12 0.70
CA VAL A 56 -3.91 -2.72 0.49
C VAL A 56 -2.70 -2.37 1.38
N ASP A 57 -2.64 -2.90 2.60
CA ASP A 57 -1.53 -2.66 3.52
C ASP A 57 -0.24 -3.36 3.04
N GLU A 58 -0.33 -4.59 2.50
CA GLU A 58 0.83 -5.34 1.96
C GLU A 58 1.45 -4.67 0.72
N PHE A 59 0.62 -4.02 -0.11
CA PHE A 59 1.06 -3.33 -1.32
C PHE A 59 1.09 -1.80 -1.20
N GLY A 60 0.95 -1.30 0.03
CA GLY A 60 0.90 0.11 0.38
C GLY A 60 2.25 0.75 0.70
N GLY A 61 2.19 1.94 1.31
CA GLY A 61 3.31 2.80 1.64
C GLY A 61 4.38 2.18 2.54
N LEU A 62 4.05 1.16 3.35
CA LEU A 62 5.01 0.50 4.25
C LEU A 62 6.13 -0.21 3.48
N ALA A 63 5.77 -0.99 2.46
CA ALA A 63 6.73 -1.71 1.62
C ALA A 63 7.60 -0.75 0.80
N ILE A 64 7.06 0.43 0.49
CA ILE A 64 7.77 1.49 -0.24
C ILE A 64 8.77 2.19 0.68
N ALA A 65 8.37 2.53 1.91
CA ALA A 65 9.22 3.22 2.87
C ALA A 65 10.46 2.39 3.25
N GLU A 66 10.29 1.09 3.52
CA GLU A 66 11.41 0.20 3.87
C GLU A 66 12.43 0.03 2.72
N ASP A 67 11.96 -0.08 1.46
CA ASP A 67 12.86 -0.16 0.30
C ASP A 67 13.58 1.17 0.03
N LEU A 68 12.85 2.28 0.14
CA LEU A 68 13.38 3.63 -0.12
C LEU A 68 14.49 4.00 0.85
N GLU A 69 14.32 3.75 2.15
CA GLU A 69 15.30 4.11 3.18
C GLU A 69 16.69 3.53 2.87
N SER A 70 16.75 2.29 2.37
CA SER A 70 17.99 1.61 2.00
C SER A 70 18.70 2.19 0.75
N ARG A 71 17.99 3.02 -0.02
CA ARG A 71 18.43 3.58 -1.30
C ARG A 71 18.71 5.07 -1.24
N LEU A 72 18.42 5.72 -0.11
CA LEU A 72 18.68 7.15 0.07
C LEU A 72 20.18 7.42 0.05
N SER A 73 20.54 8.47 -0.67
CA SER A 73 21.93 8.87 -0.90
C SER A 73 22.37 10.02 0.01
N GLY A 74 21.42 10.74 0.60
CA GLY A 74 21.65 11.98 1.34
C GLY A 74 21.62 13.24 0.46
N ASP A 75 21.58 13.09 -0.87
CA ASP A 75 21.29 14.20 -1.80
C ASP A 75 19.78 14.36 -1.94
N TYR A 76 19.23 15.42 -1.34
CA TYR A 76 17.79 15.62 -1.27
C TYR A 76 17.12 15.78 -2.63
N VAL A 77 17.80 16.27 -3.66
CA VAL A 77 17.20 16.38 -5.00
C VAL A 77 17.06 15.00 -5.62
N GLN A 78 18.11 14.17 -5.51
CA GLN A 78 18.10 12.80 -6.02
C GLN A 78 17.13 11.92 -5.26
N ASP A 79 17.13 12.03 -3.93
CA ASP A 79 16.29 11.26 -3.03
C ASP A 79 14.80 11.60 -3.23
N LEU A 80 14.42 12.89 -3.31
CA LEU A 80 13.03 13.28 -3.59
C LEU A 80 12.58 12.84 -4.99
N THR A 81 13.47 12.90 -5.98
CA THR A 81 13.18 12.40 -7.33
C THR A 81 12.95 10.89 -7.31
N LEU A 82 13.77 10.15 -6.56
CA LEU A 82 13.62 8.71 -6.37
C LEU A 82 12.28 8.38 -5.70
N ILE A 83 11.97 9.03 -4.57
CA ILE A 83 10.72 8.85 -3.82
C ILE A 83 9.51 9.14 -4.73
N GLY A 84 9.54 10.25 -5.47
CA GLY A 84 8.48 10.62 -6.40
C GLY A 84 8.26 9.57 -7.50
N ASN A 85 9.34 9.07 -8.11
CA ASN A 85 9.26 8.04 -9.15
C ASN A 85 8.73 6.70 -8.61
N GLU A 86 9.16 6.27 -7.42
CA GLU A 86 8.65 5.03 -6.82
C GLU A 86 7.16 5.16 -6.46
N LEU A 87 6.74 6.31 -5.93
CA LEU A 87 5.31 6.59 -5.68
C LEU A 87 4.49 6.52 -6.98
N VAL A 88 4.96 7.15 -8.06
CA VAL A 88 4.28 7.10 -9.36
C VAL A 88 4.25 5.67 -9.90
N THR A 89 5.35 4.93 -9.81
CA THR A 89 5.45 3.54 -10.29
C THR A 89 4.48 2.62 -9.55
N VAL A 90 4.34 2.76 -8.24
CA VAL A 90 3.35 2.01 -7.46
C VAL A 90 1.93 2.38 -7.86
N LEU A 91 1.67 3.67 -8.05
CA LEU A 91 0.35 4.17 -8.45
C LEU A 91 -0.03 3.84 -9.89
N THR A 92 0.91 3.54 -10.79
CA THR A 92 0.64 3.40 -12.23
C THR A 92 0.94 2.03 -12.81
N GLU A 93 2.03 1.38 -12.39
CA GLU A 93 2.58 0.20 -13.06
C GLU A 93 2.55 -1.07 -12.20
N ARG A 94 2.79 -0.98 -10.88
CA ARG A 94 2.95 -2.17 -10.03
C ARG A 94 1.66 -2.69 -9.38
N ASN A 95 0.70 -1.84 -9.01
CA ASN A 95 -0.47 -2.29 -8.23
C ASN A 95 -1.78 -1.59 -8.62
N HIS A 96 -2.51 -2.19 -9.56
CA HIS A 96 -3.90 -1.85 -9.87
C HIS A 96 -4.81 -1.86 -8.62
N ILE A 97 -4.42 -2.56 -7.54
CA ILE A 97 -5.13 -2.60 -6.25
C ILE A 97 -5.11 -1.24 -5.55
N VAL A 98 -3.98 -0.53 -5.53
CA VAL A 98 -3.88 0.77 -4.86
C VAL A 98 -4.77 1.78 -5.60
N ARG A 99 -4.74 1.77 -6.94
CA ARG A 99 -5.66 2.57 -7.76
C ARG A 99 -7.12 2.19 -7.54
N MET A 100 -7.43 0.89 -7.52
CA MET A 100 -8.79 0.40 -7.25
C MET A 100 -9.25 0.88 -5.88
N ALA A 101 -8.42 0.75 -4.85
CA ALA A 101 -8.72 1.24 -3.51
C ALA A 101 -9.02 2.75 -3.53
N ILE A 102 -8.17 3.58 -4.15
CA ILE A 102 -8.38 5.04 -4.27
C ILE A 102 -9.71 5.36 -4.98
N CYS A 103 -10.01 4.71 -6.11
CA CYS A 103 -11.24 4.92 -6.86
C CYS A 103 -12.49 4.49 -6.09
N GLU A 104 -12.41 3.37 -5.38
CA GLU A 104 -13.51 2.78 -4.63
C GLU A 104 -13.67 3.41 -3.23
N ALA A 105 -12.69 4.19 -2.76
CA ALA A 105 -12.73 4.95 -1.50
C ALA A 105 -13.91 5.92 -1.41
N GLY A 106 -14.29 6.51 -2.55
CA GLY A 106 -15.44 7.40 -2.64
C GLY A 106 -16.78 6.66 -2.51
N ARG A 107 -16.79 5.35 -2.80
CA ARG A 107 -17.99 4.53 -2.91
C ARG A 107 -18.21 3.61 -1.70
N PHE A 108 -17.14 3.21 -1.01
CA PHE A 108 -17.19 2.26 0.08
C PHE A 108 -16.53 2.83 1.35
N PRO A 109 -17.33 3.18 2.38
CA PRO A 109 -16.83 3.77 3.64
C PRO A 109 -15.76 2.93 4.34
N ASP A 110 -15.78 1.62 4.18
CA ASP A 110 -14.88 0.67 4.85
C ASP A 110 -13.42 0.79 4.39
N PHE A 111 -13.19 1.41 3.23
CA PHE A 111 -11.86 1.74 2.72
C PHE A 111 -11.30 3.04 3.30
N ARG A 112 -12.14 3.92 3.87
CA ARG A 112 -11.70 5.26 4.30
C ARG A 112 -10.60 5.20 5.35
N GLN A 113 -10.64 4.22 6.24
CA GLN A 113 -9.64 4.12 7.30
C GLN A 113 -8.29 3.65 6.78
N SER A 114 -8.24 2.56 6.01
CA SER A 114 -6.98 2.04 5.44
C SER A 114 -6.36 2.98 4.41
N ILE A 115 -7.18 3.64 3.59
CA ILE A 115 -6.70 4.63 2.62
C ILE A 115 -6.29 5.94 3.31
N ALA A 116 -6.80 6.26 4.49
CA ALA A 116 -6.30 7.40 5.27
C ALA A 116 -5.02 7.05 6.05
N GLU A 117 -4.78 5.79 6.38
CA GLU A 117 -3.60 5.32 7.09
C GLU A 117 -2.38 5.12 6.16
N ASN A 118 -2.62 4.75 4.89
CA ASN A 118 -1.56 4.48 3.91
C ASN A 118 -0.72 5.74 3.52
N PRO A 119 -1.30 6.93 3.26
CA PRO A 119 -0.55 8.17 3.02
C PRO A 119 0.22 8.64 4.25
N ARG A 120 -0.20 8.25 5.47
CA ARG A 120 0.45 8.70 6.71
C ARG A 120 1.84 8.11 6.89
N GLN A 121 2.11 6.92 6.37
CA GLN A 121 3.44 6.31 6.48
C GLN A 121 4.45 7.03 5.59
N ILE A 122 4.08 7.33 4.34
CA ILE A 122 4.90 8.15 3.44
C ILE A 122 5.06 9.56 4.03
N GLN A 123 3.99 10.12 4.59
CA GLN A 123 4.07 11.42 5.26
C GLN A 123 5.02 11.39 6.47
N HIS A 124 4.96 10.35 7.30
CA HIS A 124 5.84 10.19 8.46
C HIS A 124 7.29 10.04 8.02
N PHE A 125 7.55 9.15 7.06
CA PHE A 125 8.87 8.96 6.45
C PHE A 125 9.43 10.27 5.88
N LEU A 126 8.64 11.00 5.09
CA LEU A 126 9.05 12.31 4.55
C LEU A 126 9.29 13.34 5.66
N THR A 127 8.48 13.32 6.72
CA THR A 127 8.65 14.22 7.87
C THR A 127 9.96 13.93 8.59
N ASP A 128 10.26 12.65 8.85
CA ASP A 128 11.50 12.23 9.51
C ASP A 128 12.71 12.56 8.62
N TYR A 129 12.62 12.29 7.32
CA TYR A 129 13.64 12.65 6.34
C TYR A 129 13.92 14.16 6.28
N PHE A 130 12.88 14.99 6.16
CA PHE A 130 13.06 16.44 6.16
C PHE A 130 13.57 16.97 7.50
N THR A 131 13.15 16.39 8.62
CA THR A 131 13.66 16.75 9.95
C THR A 131 15.16 16.49 10.02
N GLN A 132 15.62 15.34 9.55
CA GLN A 132 17.05 15.03 9.49
C GLN A 132 17.83 16.02 8.61
N LEU A 133 17.33 16.33 7.41
CA LEU A 133 17.99 17.30 6.52
C LEU A 133 18.07 18.70 7.13
N ILE A 134 17.08 19.11 7.93
CA ILE A 134 17.09 20.39 8.66
C ILE A 134 18.13 20.34 9.79
N GLU A 135 18.20 19.24 10.56
CA GLU A 135 19.19 19.06 11.63
C GLU A 135 20.64 19.04 11.10
N GLU A 136 20.84 18.57 9.87
CA GLU A 136 22.13 18.56 9.17
C GLU A 136 22.44 19.88 8.43
N ASP A 137 21.62 20.92 8.58
CA ASP A 137 21.73 22.22 7.89
C ASP A 137 21.75 22.11 6.35
N LEU A 138 21.17 21.04 5.79
CA LEU A 138 21.11 20.80 4.33
C LEU A 138 19.92 21.50 3.66
N ILE A 139 18.83 21.73 4.39
CA ILE A 139 17.65 22.47 3.94
C ILE A 139 17.10 23.37 5.04
N TYR A 140 16.36 24.42 4.67
CA TYR A 140 15.69 25.32 5.61
C TYR A 140 14.15 25.23 5.46
N PRO A 141 13.38 25.24 6.56
CA PRO A 141 11.92 25.02 6.55
C PRO A 141 11.13 26.10 5.79
N ASP A 142 11.70 27.30 5.63
CA ASP A 142 11.15 28.40 4.85
C ASP A 142 12.16 28.82 3.78
N MET A 143 12.26 28.06 2.67
CA MET A 143 12.78 28.63 1.43
C MET A 143 11.58 29.20 0.65
N PRO A 144 11.31 30.52 0.72
CA PRO A 144 10.49 31.13 -0.32
C PRO A 144 11.19 30.87 -1.65
N GLU A 145 10.44 30.40 -2.65
CA GLU A 145 10.93 30.27 -4.02
C GLU A 145 11.72 31.53 -4.40
N VAL A 146 12.89 31.30 -5.02
CA VAL A 146 13.83 32.30 -5.57
C VAL A 146 13.12 33.46 -6.26
#